data_AF-A0A382AVM0-F1
#
_entry.id   AF-A0A382AVM0-F1
#
_cell.length_a   1.000
_cell.length_b   1.000
_cell.length_c   1.000
_cell.angle_alpha   90.00
_cell.angle_beta   90.00
_cell.angle_gamma   90.00
#
_symmetry.space_group_name_H-M   'P 1'
#
loop_
_entity.id
_entity.type
_entity.pdbx_description
1 polymer ?
#
loop_
_entity_poly.entity_id
_entity_poly.type
_entity_poly.pdbx_seq_one_letter_code
_entity_poly.pdbx_strand_id
1 'polypeptide(L)' 'MIKEKYGSMLNDMQLIAVRESVDELVENAEVLRKVEVDNHDEPFSVFTPFIDEQDGTYDT' A
#
# COMPACT_ATOMS: atom_id res chain seq x y z
N MET A 1 13.05 -18.67 -2.26
CA MET A 1 12.87 -17.21 -2.50
C MET A 1 12.59 -16.34 -1.26
N ILE A 2 11.66 -16.65 -0.33
CA ILE A 2 11.53 -15.89 0.95
C ILE A 2 12.32 -16.54 2.10
N LYS A 3 12.17 -17.85 2.30
CA LYS A 3 12.93 -18.62 3.32
C LYS A 3 14.44 -18.50 3.16
N GLU A 4 14.96 -18.46 1.93
CA GLU A 4 16.39 -18.31 1.67
C GLU A 4 16.94 -16.91 2.00
N LYS A 5 16.12 -15.86 1.92
CA LYS A 5 16.55 -14.48 2.21
C LYS A 5 16.32 -14.06 3.66
N TYR A 6 15.24 -14.54 4.28
CA TYR A 6 14.78 -14.09 5.60
C TYR A 6 14.50 -15.21 6.59
N GLY A 7 14.52 -16.48 6.14
CA GLY A 7 14.22 -17.63 6.99
C GLY A 7 15.27 -17.91 8.05
N SER A 8 16.47 -17.33 7.95
CA SER A 8 17.46 -17.33 9.04
C SER A 8 17.14 -16.31 10.15
N MET A 9 16.30 -15.31 9.86
CA MET A 9 15.91 -14.24 10.80
C MET A 9 14.58 -14.51 11.51
N LEU A 10 13.81 -15.50 11.04
CA LEU A 10 12.49 -15.82 11.56
C LEU A 10 12.44 -17.30 11.94
N ASN A 11 11.94 -17.59 13.13
CA ASN A 11 11.67 -18.97 13.52
C ASN A 11 10.44 -19.52 12.79
N ASP A 12 10.23 -20.83 12.85
CA ASP A 12 9.17 -21.50 12.10
C ASP A 12 7.77 -20.97 12.43
N MET A 13 7.49 -20.61 13.68
CA MET A 13 6.19 -20.04 14.05
C MET A 13 5.98 -18.65 13.44
N GLN A 14 7.01 -17.81 13.44
CA GLN A 14 6.95 -16.49 12.82
C GLN A 14 6.76 -16.58 11.31
N LEU A 15 7.39 -17.57 10.66
CA LEU A 15 7.18 -17.84 9.24
C LEU A 15 5.75 -18.27 8.92
N ILE A 16 5.14 -19.07 9.80
CA ILE A 16 3.73 -19.47 9.67
C ILE A 16 2.82 -18.26 9.81
N ALA A 17 3.03 -17.43 10.84
CA ALA A 17 2.23 -16.22 11.05
C ALA A 17 2.33 -15.24 9.88
N VAL A 18 3.53 -15.02 9.33
CA VAL A 18 3.71 -14.17 8.14
C VAL A 18 2.98 -14.75 6.94
N ARG A 19 3.00 -16.07 6.75
CA ARG A 19 2.27 -16.71 5.66
C ARG A 19 0.76 -16.50 5.80
N GLU A 20 0.20 -16.72 6.99
CA GLU A 20 -1.22 -16.51 7.25
C GLU A 20 -1.64 -15.06 6.99
N SER A 21 -0.83 -14.09 7.44
CA SER A 21 -1.10 -12.66 7.17
C SER A 21 -1.03 -12.32 5.68
N VAL A 22 -0.09 -12.92 4.93
CA VAL A 22 0.00 -12.71 3.48
C VAL A 22 -1.18 -13.34 2.77
N ASP A 23 -1.60 -14.54 3.17
CA ASP A 23 -2.74 -15.24 2.58
C ASP A 23 -4.03 -14.41 2.76
N GLU A 24 -4.25 -13.81 3.94
CA GLU A 24 -5.38 -12.89 4.19
C GLU A 24 -5.33 -11.64 3.30
N LEU A 25 -4.15 -11.04 3.11
CA LEU A 25 -3.98 -9.89 2.21
C LEU A 25 -4.29 -10.27 0.76
N VAL A 26 -3.88 -11.45 0.31
CA VAL A 26 -4.15 -11.95 -1.04
C VAL A 26 -5.65 -12.15 -1.24
N GLU A 27 -6.34 -12.78 -0.28
CA GLU A 27 -7.79 -12.97 -0.34
C GLU A 27 -8.54 -11.64 -0.46
N ASN A 28 -8.19 -10.68 0.40
CA ASN A 28 -8.77 -9.34 0.36
C ASN A 28 -8.50 -8.64 -0.98
N ALA A 29 -7.28 -8.74 -1.52
CA ALA A 29 -6.92 -8.17 -2.82
C ALA A 29 -7.68 -8.84 -3.98
N GLU A 30 -7.91 -10.16 -3.92
CA GLU A 30 -8.72 -10.88 -4.92
C GLU A 30 -10.18 -10.43 -4.91
N VAL A 31 -10.74 -10.15 -3.73
CA VAL A 31 -12.07 -9.57 -3.60
C VAL A 31 -12.11 -8.17 -4.21
N LEU A 32 -11.14 -7.31 -3.87
CA LEU A 32 -11.06 -5.95 -4.41
C LEU A 32 -10.86 -5.94 -5.94
N ARG A 33 -10.10 -6.89 -6.49
CA ARG A 33 -9.87 -7.01 -7.94
C ARG A 33 -11.16 -7.28 -8.72
N LYS A 34 -12.19 -7.83 -8.10
CA LYS A 34 -13.50 -8.08 -8.74
C LYS A 34 -14.34 -6.80 -8.85
N VAL A 35 -13.97 -5.74 -8.14
CA VAL A 35 -14.61 -4.44 -8.27
C VAL A 35 -14.10 -3.80 -9.55
N GLU A 36 -15.00 -3.60 -10.51
CA GLU A 36 -14.71 -2.80 -11.71
C GLU A 36 -14.57 -1.33 -11.29
N VAL A 37 -13.48 -0.69 -11.73
CA VAL A 37 -13.18 0.71 -11.45
C VAL A 37 -13.12 1.42 -12.79
N ASP A 38 -13.97 2.43 -12.99
CA ASP A 38 -13.92 3.33 -14.15
C ASP A 38 -13.18 4.62 -13.77
N ASN A 39 -12.70 5.37 -14.77
CA ASN A 39 -12.04 6.66 -14.58
C ASN A 39 -12.95 7.69 -13.86
N HIS A 40 -14.25 7.44 -13.84
CA HIS A 40 -15.24 8.23 -13.09
C HIS A 40 -15.26 7.92 -11.59
N ASP A 41 -14.68 6.79 -11.16
CA ASP A 41 -14.58 6.37 -9.75
C ASP A 41 -13.28 6.85 -9.08
N GLU A 42 -12.42 7.56 -9.80
CA GLU A 42 -11.22 8.13 -9.22
C GLU A 42 -11.59 9.07 -8.06
N PRO A 43 -11.01 8.88 -6.86
CA PRO A 43 -11.19 9.85 -5.80
C PRO A 43 -10.61 11.17 -6.28
N PHE A 44 -11.42 12.23 -6.25
CA PHE A 44 -10.99 13.62 -6.50
C PHE A 44 -10.03 14.09 -5.40
N SER A 45 -8.87 13.47 -5.28
CA SER A 45 -7.76 14.01 -4.52
C SER A 45 -7.09 15.02 -5.44
N VAL A 46 -7.63 16.24 -5.44
CA VAL A 46 -6.91 17.38 -6.01
C VAL A 46 -5.64 17.52 -5.17
N PHE A 47 -4.49 17.30 -5.78
CA PHE A 47 -3.20 17.52 -5.14
C PHE A 47 -3.16 18.96 -4.61
N THR A 48 -3.14 19.12 -3.29
CA THR A 48 -2.91 20.42 -2.65
C THR A 48 -1.41 20.51 -2.38
N PRO A 49 -0.66 21.34 -3.13
CA PRO A 49 0.74 21.58 -2.81
C PRO A 49 0.85 22.11 -1.38
N PHE A 50 1.88 21.67 -0.67
CA PHE A 50 2.23 22.25 0.62
C PHE A 50 2.59 23.73 0.41
N ILE A 51 1.79 24.63 0.97
CA ILE A 51 2.08 26.07 1.00
C ILE A 51 2.75 26.33 2.34
N ASP A 52 4.05 26.60 2.33
CA ASP A 52 4.74 27.19 3.47
C ASP A 52 4.30 28.66 3.55
N GLU A 53 3.65 29.06 4.64
CA GLU A 53 3.15 30.43 4.82
C GLU A 53 4.29 31.46 5.00
N GLN A 54 5.57 31.05 4.91
CA GLN A 54 6.72 31.91 5.15
C GLN A 54 7.37 32.57 3.92
N ASP A 55 6.98 32.24 2.69
CA ASP A 55 7.77 32.66 1.52
C ASP A 55 7.11 33.73 0.64
N GLY A 56 5.83 34.05 0.88
CA GLY A 56 5.15 35.28 0.46
C GLY A 56 5.42 35.86 -0.94
N THR A 57 5.88 35.07 -1.92
CA THR A 57 6.28 35.57 -3.24
C THR A 57 5.60 34.73 -4.31
N TYR A 58 4.54 35.31 -4.87
CA TYR A 58 3.95 34.86 -6.12
C TYR A 58 4.67 35.57 -7.26
N ASP A 59 5.28 34.82 -8.16
CA ASP A 59 5.69 35.34 -9.47
C ASP A 59 4.46 35.32 -10.39
N THR A 60 4.14 36.48 -10.97
CA THR A 60 3.01 36.71 -11.88
C THR A 60 3.20 36.09 -13.24
#